data_AF-A0A930WBM7-F1
#
_entry.id   AF-A0A930WBM7-F1
#
_cell.length_a   1.000
_cell.length_b   1.000
_cell.length_c   1.000
_cell.angle_alpha   90.00
_cell.angle_beta   90.00
_cell.angle_gamma   90.00
#
_symmetry.space_group_name_H-M   'P 1'
#
loop_
_entity.id
_entity.type
_entity.pdbx_description
1 polymer ?
#
loop_
_entity_poly.entity_id
_entity_poly.type
_entity_poly.pdbx_seq_one_letter_code
_entity_poly.pdbx_strand_id
1 'polypeptide(L)' 'MPNLIKVGMADYKVGAAPATLISYGLGSCIGLSLYDPKEKVGGLLHYMLPDSKQARPSDTPAKFIDTGFPLM' A
#
# COMPACT_ATOMS: atom_id res chain seq x y z
N MET A 1 19.25 2.31 -12.82
CA MET A 1 17.88 2.74 -13.15
C MET A 1 17.06 2.67 -11.86
N PRO A 2 16.33 3.72 -11.47
CA PRO A 2 15.46 3.63 -10.29
C PRO A 2 14.42 2.54 -10.55
N ASN A 3 14.29 1.59 -9.61
CA ASN A 3 13.35 0.47 -9.73
C ASN A 3 11.94 0.99 -9.44
N LEU A 4 11.06 0.98 -10.46
CA LEU A 4 9.67 1.40 -10.30
C LEU A 4 8.82 0.21 -9.83
N ILE A 5 8.39 0.26 -8.58
CA ILE A 5 7.55 -0.77 -7.97
C ILE A 5 6.10 -0.31 -8.03
N LYS A 6 5.28 -1.04 -8.77
CA LYS A 6 3.85 -0.77 -8.90
C LYS A 6 3.07 -1.39 -7.74
N VAL A 7 2.19 -0.61 -7.14
CA VAL A 7 1.24 -1.03 -6.10
C VAL A 7 -0.14 -1.09 -6.72
N GLY A 8 -0.70 -2.30 -6.75
CA GLY A 8 -2.04 -2.56 -7.29
C GLY A 8 -3.14 -2.12 -6.32
N MET A 9 -4.39 -2.24 -6.75
CA MET A 9 -5.55 -2.08 -5.87
C MET A 9 -5.61 -3.23 -4.86
N ALA A 10 -5.92 -2.93 -3.60
CA ALA A 10 -5.93 -3.90 -2.50
C ALA A 10 -4.58 -4.63 -2.36
N ASP A 11 -3.49 -3.86 -2.44
CA ASP A 11 -2.09 -4.30 -2.35
C ASP A 11 -1.26 -3.26 -1.58
N TYR A 12 -0.09 -3.69 -1.10
CA TYR A 12 0.94 -2.82 -0.56
C TYR A 12 2.33 -3.25 -1.06
N LYS A 13 3.26 -2.30 -1.10
CA LYS A 13 4.68 -2.58 -1.34
C LYS A 13 5.55 -1.71 -0.46
N VAL A 14 6.71 -2.26 -0.10
CA VAL A 14 7.78 -1.56 0.59
C VAL A 14 8.98 -1.52 -0.34
N GLY A 15 9.68 -0.40 -0.36
CA GLY A 15 10.88 -0.20 -1.17
C GLY A 15 11.87 0.71 -0.46
N ALA A 16 13.16 0.47 -0.69
CA ALA A 16 14.24 1.34 -0.23
C ALA A 16 14.77 2.19 -1.39
N ALA A 17 15.29 3.38 -1.10
CA ALA A 17 15.93 4.22 -2.10
C ALA A 17 17.04 3.43 -2.84
N PRO A 18 17.15 3.54 -4.18
CA PRO A 18 16.49 4.52 -5.06
C PRO A 18 15.20 4.00 -5.73
N ALA A 19 14.46 3.08 -5.12
CA ALA A 19 13.19 2.61 -5.67
C ALA A 19 12.10 3.68 -5.59
N THR A 20 11.18 3.67 -6.56
CA THR A 20 9.99 4.51 -6.58
C THR A 20 8.76 3.63 -6.46
N LEU A 21 7.94 3.84 -5.44
CA LEU A 21 6.63 3.21 -5.32
C LEU A 21 5.58 4.03 -6.08
N ILE A 22 4.75 3.40 -6.88
CA ILE A 22 3.68 4.07 -7.63
C ILE A 22 2.38 3.27 -7.59
N SER A 23 1.26 3.95 -7.39
CA SER A 23 -0.07 3.40 -7.58
C SER A 23 -0.81 4.23 -8.63
N TYR A 24 -1.57 3.56 -9.49
CA TYR A 24 -2.32 4.22 -10.57
C TYR A 24 -3.82 4.09 -10.31
N GLY A 25 -4.60 5.07 -10.79
CA GLY A 25 -6.06 4.96 -10.82
C GLY A 25 -6.73 5.01 -9.45
N LEU A 26 -6.27 5.86 -8.54
CA LEU A 26 -7.01 6.16 -7.30
C LEU A 26 -8.28 6.94 -7.64
N GLY A 27 -9.41 6.24 -7.66
CA GLY A 27 -10.76 6.84 -7.72
C GLY A 27 -11.27 7.13 -6.32
N SER A 28 -12.21 6.31 -5.84
CA SER A 28 -12.67 6.34 -4.43
C SER A 28 -11.72 5.65 -3.46
N CYS A 29 -10.74 4.91 -3.97
CA CYS A 29 -9.72 4.23 -3.17
C CYS A 29 -8.70 5.23 -2.62
N ILE A 30 -7.97 4.84 -1.58
CA ILE A 30 -7.00 5.73 -0.91
C ILE A 30 -5.62 5.09 -0.95
N GLY A 31 -4.62 5.90 -1.32
CA GLY A 31 -3.21 5.57 -1.22
C GLY A 31 -2.64 6.14 0.08
N LEU A 32 -2.09 5.28 0.93
CA LEU A 32 -1.40 5.68 2.14
C LEU A 32 0.09 5.36 2.00
N SER A 33 0.92 6.38 2.17
CA SER A 33 2.37 6.26 2.09
C SER A 33 3.02 6.57 3.43
N LEU A 34 4.02 5.78 3.80
CA LEU A 34 4.93 6.07 4.91
C LEU A 34 6.36 6.09 4.38
N TYR A 35 7.20 6.93 4.99
CA TYR A 35 8.61 7.03 4.61
C TYR A 35 9.48 7.31 5.84
N ASP A 36 10.50 6.48 6.04
CA ASP A 36 11.57 6.71 7.00
C ASP A 36 12.74 7.43 6.29
N PRO A 37 13.02 8.71 6.63
CA PRO A 37 14.12 9.45 6.01
C PRO A 37 15.52 9.00 6.43
N LYS A 38 15.66 8.28 7.55
CA LYS A 38 16.96 7.78 8.03
C LYS A 38 17.37 6.54 7.26
N GLU A 39 16.49 5.53 7.25
CA GLU A 39 16.72 4.26 6.55
C GLU A 39 16.43 4.37 5.05
N LYS A 40 15.77 5.45 4.62
CA LYS A 40 15.34 5.70 3.23
C LYS A 40 14.44 4.57 2.70
N VAL A 41 13.60 4.04 3.57
CA VAL A 41 12.60 3.01 3.25
C VAL A 41 11.23 3.66 3.25
N GLY A 42 10.41 3.34 2.25
CA GLY A 42 9.02 3.76 2.18
C GLY A 42 8.09 2.60 1.90
N GLY A 43 6.85 2.74 2.36
CA GLY A 43 5.74 1.85 2.07
C GLY A 43 4.62 2.62 1.36
N LEU A 44 3.90 1.95 0.47
CA LEU A 44 2.69 2.45 -0.17
C LEU A 44 1.62 1.36 -0.12
N LEU A 45 0.50 1.67 0.52
CA LEU A 45 -0.71 0.86 0.62
C LEU A 45 -1.81 1.48 -0.23
N HIS A 46 -2.45 0.69 -1.08
CA HIS A 46 -3.63 1.12 -1.84
C HIS A 46 -4.85 0.34 -1.35
N TYR A 47 -5.54 0.89 -0.36
CA TYR A 47 -6.69 0.27 0.28
C TYR A 47 -8.02 0.84 -0.25
N MET A 48 -9.09 0.08 -0.05
CA MET A 48 -10.43 0.40 -0.56
C MET A 48 -11.43 0.68 0.55
N LEU A 49 -11.24 0.09 1.74
CA LEU A 49 -12.24 0.06 2.81
C LEU A 49 -11.61 0.36 4.19
N PRO A 50 -12.40 0.90 5.15
CA PRO A 50 -11.87 1.32 6.45
C PRO A 50 -11.79 0.23 7.53
N ASP A 51 -12.57 -0.85 7.44
CA ASP A 51 -12.68 -1.86 8.52
C ASP A 51 -12.82 -3.27 7.94
N SER A 52 -11.92 -4.17 8.34
CA SER A 52 -11.86 -5.58 7.92
C SER A 52 -12.97 -6.46 8.49
N LYS A 53 -13.82 -5.97 9.41
CA LYS A 53 -15.00 -6.71 9.89
C LYS A 53 -16.00 -7.07 8.78
N GLN A 54 -15.94 -6.36 7.65
CA GLN A 54 -16.75 -6.62 6.46
C GLN A 54 -16.03 -7.51 5.43
N ALA A 55 -14.89 -8.09 5.80
CA ALA A 55 -14.10 -8.93 4.91
C ALA A 55 -14.86 -10.19 4.52
N ARG A 56 -14.76 -10.50 3.23
CA ARG A 56 -15.19 -11.77 2.67
C ARG A 56 -13.98 -12.71 2.60
N PRO A 57 -14.19 -14.04 2.57
CA PRO A 57 -13.09 -15.00 2.49
C PRO A 57 -12.10 -14.79 1.33
N SER A 58 -12.54 -14.15 0.24
CA SER A 58 -11.73 -13.86 -0.94
C SER A 58 -11.00 -12.51 -0.89
N ASP A 59 -11.23 -11.70 0.14
CA ASP A 59 -10.65 -10.35 0.22
C ASP A 59 -9.20 -10.41 0.76
N THR A 60 -8.34 -9.54 0.25
CA THR A 60 -6.95 -9.42 0.73
C THR A 60 -6.87 -8.51 1.96
N PRO A 61 -5.92 -8.74 2.88
CA PRO A 61 -5.69 -7.84 4.01
C PRO A 61 -5.42 -6.39 3.59
N ALA A 62 -4.78 -6.18 2.44
CA ALA A 62 -4.48 -4.85 1.92
C ALA A 62 -5.71 -4.11 1.36
N LYS A 63 -6.86 -4.78 1.24
CA LYS A 63 -8.12 -4.14 0.89
C LYS A 63 -8.60 -3.18 1.98
N PHE A 64 -8.25 -3.44 3.24
CA PHE A 64 -8.70 -2.66 4.40
C PHE A 64 -7.52 -1.95 5.07
N ILE A 65 -7.76 -0.75 5.60
CA ILE A 65 -6.69 0.03 6.25
C ILE A 65 -6.19 -0.61 7.55
N ASP A 66 -7.09 -1.14 8.38
CA ASP A 66 -6.79 -1.73 9.69
C ASP A 66 -5.93 -3.01 9.58
N THR A 67 -6.10 -3.78 8.51
CA THR A 67 -5.27 -4.97 8.25
C THR A 67 -4.10 -4.70 7.30
N GLY A 68 -4.23 -3.75 6.37
CA GLY A 68 -3.18 -3.43 5.40
C GLY A 68 -2.04 -2.61 5.99
N PHE A 69 -2.36 -1.63 6.85
CA PHE A 69 -1.37 -0.73 7.44
C PHE A 69 -0.32 -1.45 8.30
N PRO A 70 -0.68 -2.41 9.19
CA PRO A 70 0.32 -3.09 10.02
C PRO A 70 1.21 -4.09 9.25
N LEU A 71 0.88 -4.41 7.99
CA LEU A 71 1.61 -5.40 7.19
C LEU A 71 2.68 -4.79 6.27
N MET A 72 2.61 -3.48 6.02
CA MET A 72 3.61 -2.75 5.25
C MET A 72 4.69 -2.14 6.16
#